data_AF-A0A536I2J9-F1
#
_entry.id   AF-A0A536I2J9-F1
#
_cell.length_a   1.000
_cell.length_b   1.000
_cell.length_c   1.000
_cell.angle_alpha   90.00
_cell.angle_beta   90.00
_cell.angle_gamma   90.00
#
_symmetry.space_group_name_H-M   'P 1'
#
loop_
_entity.id
_entity.type
_entity.pdbx_description
1 polymer ?
#
loop_
_entity_poly.entity_id
_entity_poly.type
_entity_poly.pdbx_seq_one_letter_code
_entity_poly.pdbx_strand_id
1 'polypeptide(L)'
;SKISVGQPHNVDLELERLYRRLDEFKLSAPRAYMLIRGLLKQIAARAERVPPEVAVPSHGDYKYNQFLFDGQRFGMIDVEYFVQAEPSFDLGKYCGHLWPASPKDWTDSAQAKEARRIFLDAYLRVRPKYEGRRFSIYEALSLATRALVVTWAQSRNYQYMAETLIALGYEQLKTRWGD
;
A
#
# COMPACT_ATOMS: atom_id res chain seq x y z
N SER A 1 -14.12 4.70 18.22
CA SER A 1 -15.18 5.29 17.38
C SER A 1 -15.99 4.15 16.78
N LYS A 2 -17.33 4.18 16.90
CA LYS A 2 -18.26 3.13 16.44
C LYS A 2 -18.91 3.53 15.10
N ILE A 3 -18.10 3.85 14.09
CA ILE A 3 -18.62 4.12 12.75
C ILE A 3 -18.78 2.76 12.06
N SER A 4 -20.00 2.38 11.68
CA SER A 4 -20.31 1.10 11.02
C SER A 4 -20.85 1.25 9.60
N VAL A 5 -20.86 2.47 9.07
CA VAL A 5 -21.22 2.77 7.67
C VAL A 5 -20.01 2.55 6.75
N GLY A 6 -20.24 2.41 5.45
CA GLY A 6 -19.19 2.20 4.44
C GLY A 6 -19.26 0.81 3.80
N GLN A 7 -18.91 0.73 2.52
CA GLN A 7 -18.90 -0.55 1.81
C GLN A 7 -17.80 -1.46 2.40
N PRO A 8 -18.05 -2.78 2.55
CA PRO A 8 -16.99 -3.71 2.90
C PRO A 8 -15.86 -3.70 1.88
N HIS A 9 -14.63 -3.71 2.36
CA HIS A 9 -13.44 -3.70 1.51
C HIS A 9 -12.37 -4.65 2.09
N ASN A 10 -11.78 -5.47 1.23
CA ASN A 10 -10.86 -6.54 1.62
C ASN A 10 -9.76 -6.76 0.58
N VAL A 11 -8.80 -7.62 0.91
CA VAL A 11 -7.68 -7.96 0.02
C VAL A 11 -8.13 -8.50 -1.34
N ASP A 12 -9.19 -9.32 -1.39
CA ASP A 12 -9.65 -9.94 -2.63
C ASP A 12 -10.18 -8.91 -3.63
N LEU A 13 -10.90 -7.89 -3.13
CA LEU A 13 -11.37 -6.76 -3.94
C LEU A 13 -10.21 -5.93 -4.51
N GLU A 14 -9.15 -5.71 -3.73
CA GLU A 14 -7.95 -5.00 -4.21
C GLU A 14 -7.19 -5.82 -5.25
N LEU A 15 -7.07 -7.13 -5.05
CA LEU A 15 -6.46 -8.05 -6.02
C LEU A 15 -7.26 -8.07 -7.33
N GLU A 16 -8.59 -8.22 -7.26
CA GLU A 16 -9.46 -8.22 -8.44
C GLU A 16 -9.32 -6.91 -9.22
N ARG A 17 -9.36 -5.77 -8.52
CA ARG A 17 -9.19 -4.45 -9.12
C ARG A 17 -7.84 -4.30 -9.81
N LEU A 18 -6.76 -4.78 -9.18
CA LEU A 18 -5.43 -4.72 -9.75
C LEU A 18 -5.27 -5.64 -10.96
N TYR A 19 -5.76 -6.88 -10.89
CA TYR A 19 -5.73 -7.80 -12.03
C TYR A 19 -6.50 -7.26 -13.23
N ARG A 20 -7.70 -6.71 -13.01
CA ARG A 20 -8.51 -6.12 -14.08
C ARG A 20 -7.77 -5.00 -14.81
N ARG A 21 -7.14 -4.09 -14.07
CA ARG A 21 -6.32 -3.00 -14.64
C ARG A 21 -5.04 -3.53 -15.28
N LEU A 22 -4.44 -4.55 -14.70
CA LEU A 22 -3.18 -5.12 -15.18
C LEU A 22 -3.34 -5.72 -16.58
N ASP A 23 -4.48 -6.34 -16.87
CA ASP A 23 -4.75 -6.96 -18.17
C ASP A 23 -4.71 -5.97 -19.35
N GLU A 24 -4.97 -4.68 -19.11
CA GLU A 24 -4.84 -3.60 -20.10
C GLU A 24 -3.38 -3.44 -20.61
N PHE A 25 -2.39 -3.88 -19.82
CA PHE A 25 -0.96 -3.73 -20.13
C PHE A 25 -0.33 -4.95 -20.80
N LYS A 26 -1.10 -6.03 -21.02
CA LYS A 26 -0.57 -7.31 -21.53
C LYS A 26 0.20 -7.15 -22.86
N LEU A 27 -0.26 -6.24 -23.72
CA LEU A 27 0.35 -5.99 -25.03
C LEU A 27 1.25 -4.75 -25.06
N SER A 28 0.90 -3.70 -24.32
CA SER A 28 1.60 -2.41 -24.35
C SER A 28 2.84 -2.37 -23.44
N ALA A 29 2.85 -3.14 -22.35
CA ALA A 29 3.97 -3.23 -21.42
C ALA A 29 4.14 -4.66 -20.88
N PRO A 30 4.43 -5.66 -21.75
CA PRO A 30 4.41 -7.09 -21.39
C PRO A 30 5.38 -7.45 -20.25
N ARG A 31 6.52 -6.76 -20.14
CA ARG A 31 7.47 -6.96 -19.03
C ARG A 31 6.87 -6.52 -17.69
N ALA A 32 6.32 -5.31 -17.61
CA ALA A 32 5.65 -4.82 -16.41
C ALA A 32 4.44 -5.70 -16.06
N TYR A 33 3.66 -6.12 -17.07
CA TYR A 33 2.57 -7.08 -16.90
C TYR A 33 3.01 -8.34 -16.16
N MET A 34 4.07 -9.00 -16.65
CA MET A 34 4.57 -10.24 -16.07
C MET A 34 5.10 -10.06 -14.66
N LEU A 35 5.84 -8.98 -14.39
CA LEU A 35 6.43 -8.70 -13.09
C LEU A 35 5.37 -8.36 -12.02
N ILE A 36 4.43 -7.46 -12.33
CA ILE A 36 3.33 -7.11 -11.41
C ILE A 36 2.46 -8.35 -11.18
N ARG A 37 2.13 -9.11 -12.22
CA ARG A 37 1.36 -10.37 -12.08
C ARG A 37 2.06 -11.36 -11.14
N GLY A 38 3.38 -11.48 -11.23
CA GLY A 38 4.16 -12.31 -10.32
C GLY A 38 4.01 -11.87 -8.85
N LEU A 39 4.10 -10.57 -8.60
CA LEU A 39 3.93 -10.01 -7.26
C LEU A 39 2.51 -10.23 -6.73
N LEU A 40 1.47 -9.95 -7.52
CA LEU A 40 0.07 -10.16 -7.14
C LEU A 40 -0.22 -11.63 -6.78
N LYS A 41 0.41 -12.58 -7.47
CA LYS A 41 0.32 -14.01 -7.12
C LYS A 41 0.92 -14.32 -5.74
N GLN A 42 2.07 -13.74 -5.41
CA GLN A 42 2.67 -13.94 -4.08
C GLN A 42 1.83 -13.29 -2.98
N ILE A 43 1.28 -12.10 -3.25
CA ILE A 43 0.36 -11.41 -2.33
C ILE A 43 -0.87 -12.29 -2.06
N ALA A 44 -1.52 -12.79 -3.11
CA ALA A 44 -2.68 -13.68 -3.00
C ALA A 44 -2.36 -14.95 -2.19
N ALA A 45 -1.25 -15.63 -2.52
CA ALA A 45 -0.82 -16.83 -1.80
C ALA A 45 -0.49 -16.56 -0.32
N ARG A 46 -0.07 -15.34 0.04
CA ARG A 46 0.13 -14.94 1.44
C ARG A 46 -1.21 -14.67 2.13
N ALA A 47 -2.14 -13.99 1.45
CA ALA A 47 -3.47 -13.68 1.97
C ALA A 47 -4.29 -14.93 2.31
N GLU A 48 -4.18 -15.99 1.50
CA GLU A 48 -4.82 -17.28 1.77
C GLU A 48 -4.37 -17.94 3.09
N ARG A 49 -3.14 -17.64 3.54
CA ARG A 49 -2.53 -18.28 4.73
C ARG A 49 -2.71 -17.47 6.01
N VAL A 50 -3.17 -16.23 5.91
CA VAL A 50 -3.31 -15.32 7.05
C VAL A 50 -4.77 -14.93 7.20
N PRO A 51 -5.43 -15.21 8.33
CA PRO A 51 -6.83 -14.83 8.53
C PRO A 51 -7.07 -13.32 8.38
N PRO A 52 -8.25 -12.89 7.87
CA PRO A 52 -8.64 -11.48 7.83
C PRO A 52 -8.64 -10.82 9.21
N GLU A 53 -8.28 -9.54 9.24
CA GLU A 53 -8.42 -8.70 10.42
C GLU A 53 -9.88 -8.20 10.56
N VAL A 54 -10.26 -7.81 11.77
CA VAL A 54 -11.59 -7.23 12.02
C VAL A 54 -11.68 -5.87 11.34
N ALA A 55 -12.70 -5.69 10.50
CA ALA A 55 -12.90 -4.45 9.76
C ALA A 55 -13.11 -3.23 10.69
N VAL A 56 -12.57 -2.10 10.27
CA VAL A 56 -12.66 -0.80 10.91
C VAL A 56 -12.96 0.29 9.85
N PRO A 57 -13.43 1.47 10.29
CA PRO A 57 -13.49 2.65 9.44
C PRO A 57 -12.12 2.96 8.83
N SER A 58 -12.06 3.06 7.51
CA SER A 58 -10.86 3.36 6.74
C SER A 58 -11.13 4.45 5.72
N HIS A 59 -10.15 5.32 5.52
CA HIS A 59 -10.21 6.41 4.54
C HIS A 59 -10.19 5.89 3.10
N GLY A 60 -9.41 4.83 2.83
CA GLY A 60 -9.34 4.20 1.51
C GLY A 60 -8.43 4.87 0.48
N ASP A 61 -7.91 6.06 0.75
CA ASP A 61 -6.78 6.67 0.01
C ASP A 61 -5.74 7.29 0.96
N TYR A 62 -5.57 6.68 2.13
CA TYR A 62 -4.76 7.20 3.23
C TYR A 62 -3.27 7.29 2.86
N LYS A 63 -2.80 8.51 2.56
CA LYS A 63 -1.39 8.84 2.30
C LYS A 63 -1.11 10.29 2.74
N TYR A 64 0.16 10.69 2.78
CA TYR A 64 0.59 11.93 3.43
C TYR A 64 -0.05 13.22 2.88
N ASN A 65 -0.50 13.23 1.61
CA ASN A 65 -1.15 14.40 1.01
C ASN A 65 -2.64 14.52 1.36
N GLN A 66 -3.21 13.58 2.13
CA GLN A 66 -4.59 13.64 2.63
C GLN A 66 -4.73 14.33 3.98
N PHE A 67 -3.69 15.07 4.39
CA PHE A 67 -3.64 15.79 5.65
C PHE A 67 -3.35 17.27 5.41
N LEU A 68 -4.17 18.13 6.01
CA LEU A 68 -3.94 19.57 6.07
C LEU A 68 -3.59 19.97 7.50
N PHE A 69 -2.52 20.74 7.66
CA PHE A 69 -2.13 21.31 8.94
C PHE A 69 -2.60 22.76 9.02
N ASP A 70 -3.43 23.09 10.01
CA ASP A 70 -3.95 24.45 10.22
C ASP A 70 -3.04 25.34 11.08
N GLY A 71 -1.86 24.84 11.45
CA GLY A 71 -0.94 25.49 12.40
C GLY A 71 -1.04 24.95 13.83
N GLN A 72 -2.08 24.17 14.15
CA GLN A 72 -2.25 23.53 15.45
C GLN A 72 -2.56 22.04 15.36
N ARG A 73 -3.36 21.62 14.37
CA ARG A 73 -3.85 20.25 14.22
C ARG A 73 -3.86 19.82 12.76
N PHE A 74 -3.80 18.51 12.57
CA PHE A 74 -4.03 17.90 11.27
C PHE A 74 -5.53 17.59 11.10
N GLY A 75 -6.10 18.06 9.99
CA GLY A 75 -7.39 17.61 9.46
C GLY A 75 -7.17 16.60 8.33
N MET A 76 -8.08 15.64 8.21
CA MET A 76 -8.11 14.66 7.11
C MET A 76 -9.10 15.14 6.05
N ILE A 77 -8.73 15.04 4.77
CA ILE A 77 -9.54 15.47 3.62
C ILE A 77 -9.89 14.27 2.70
N ASP A 78 -10.61 14.53 1.60
CA ASP A 78 -10.87 13.57 0.51
C ASP A 78 -11.41 12.19 0.95
N VAL A 79 -12.50 12.22 1.72
CA VAL A 79 -13.13 11.02 2.31
C VAL A 79 -14.08 10.27 1.36
N GLU A 80 -14.07 10.52 0.05
CA GLU A 80 -14.96 9.83 -0.89
C GLU A 80 -14.65 8.33 -1.05
N TYR A 81 -13.44 7.89 -0.69
CA TYR A 81 -13.03 6.47 -0.73
C TYR A 81 -13.29 5.72 0.59
N PHE A 82 -14.05 6.31 1.50
CA PHE A 82 -14.31 5.75 2.81
C PHE A 82 -15.00 4.37 2.75
N VAL A 83 -14.44 3.40 3.48
CA VAL A 83 -14.87 2.00 3.49
C VAL A 83 -14.73 1.38 4.88
N GLN A 84 -15.33 0.18 5.06
CA GLN A 84 -15.02 -0.70 6.19
C GLN A 84 -13.97 -1.72 5.74
N ALA A 85 -12.74 -1.57 6.23
CA ALA A 85 -11.61 -2.39 5.80
C ALA A 85 -10.76 -2.87 6.98
N GLU A 86 -9.89 -3.83 6.71
CA GLU A 86 -8.88 -4.27 7.67
C GLU A 86 -7.97 -3.08 8.06
N PRO A 87 -7.55 -2.93 9.34
CA PRO A 87 -6.68 -1.82 9.75
C PRO A 87 -5.38 -1.74 8.94
N SER A 88 -4.87 -2.89 8.49
CA SER A 88 -3.72 -3.00 7.60
C SER A 88 -3.90 -2.25 6.28
N PHE A 89 -5.12 -2.01 5.80
CA PHE A 89 -5.39 -1.39 4.50
C PHE A 89 -4.84 0.04 4.40
N ASP A 90 -5.26 0.93 5.28
CA ASP A 90 -4.77 2.32 5.30
C ASP A 90 -3.30 2.40 5.76
N LEU A 91 -2.89 1.55 6.70
CA LEU A 91 -1.50 1.50 7.16
C LEU A 91 -0.53 1.11 6.04
N GLY A 92 -0.85 0.03 5.33
CA GLY A 92 -0.07 -0.44 4.20
C GLY A 92 -0.07 0.57 3.06
N LYS A 93 -1.20 1.26 2.82
CA LYS A 93 -1.28 2.34 1.83
C LYS A 93 -0.38 3.52 2.20
N TYR A 94 -0.39 3.97 3.45
CA TYR A 94 0.49 5.05 3.90
C TYR A 94 1.96 4.69 3.70
N CYS A 95 2.38 3.55 4.26
CA CYS A 95 3.77 3.11 4.23
C CYS A 95 4.24 2.84 2.79
N GLY A 96 3.36 2.24 1.97
CA GLY A 96 3.57 2.04 0.55
C GLY A 96 3.85 3.34 -0.22
N HIS A 97 3.34 4.48 0.23
CA HIS A 97 3.60 5.80 -0.39
C HIS A 97 4.86 6.51 0.12
N LEU A 98 5.47 6.05 1.22
CA LEU A 98 6.74 6.61 1.71
C LEU A 98 7.91 6.25 0.81
N TRP A 99 7.85 5.08 0.18
CA TRP A 99 8.93 4.60 -0.68
C TRP A 99 9.05 5.42 -1.98
N PRO A 100 10.23 5.92 -2.35
CA PRO A 100 10.42 6.62 -3.62
C PRO A 100 10.30 5.63 -4.79
N ALA A 101 9.60 6.04 -5.85
CA ALA A 101 9.56 5.25 -7.08
C ALA A 101 10.86 5.37 -7.90
N SER A 102 11.65 6.43 -7.68
CA SER A 102 12.94 6.66 -8.34
C SER A 102 13.92 7.25 -7.33
N PRO A 103 14.49 6.44 -6.42
CA PRO A 103 15.49 6.92 -5.47
C PRO A 103 16.71 7.46 -6.21
N LYS A 104 17.27 8.57 -5.73
CA LYS A 104 18.51 9.17 -6.27
C LYS A 104 19.74 8.42 -5.77
N ASP A 105 19.70 8.01 -4.51
CA ASP A 105 20.73 7.22 -3.85
C ASP A 105 20.11 6.43 -2.67
N TRP A 106 20.96 5.73 -1.91
CA TRP A 106 20.54 4.90 -0.79
C TRP A 106 19.88 5.68 0.35
N THR A 107 20.13 6.99 0.47
CA THR A 107 19.59 7.82 1.55
C THR A 107 18.09 8.02 1.43
N ASP A 108 17.54 8.05 0.21
CA ASP A 108 16.09 8.15 0.00
C ASP A 108 15.35 6.92 0.55
N SER A 109 15.90 5.71 0.33
CA SER A 109 15.36 4.47 0.89
C SER A 109 15.52 4.41 2.41
N ALA A 110 16.64 4.93 2.95
CA ALA A 110 16.84 5.01 4.39
C ALA A 110 15.83 5.97 5.07
N GLN A 111 15.57 7.12 4.46
CA GLN A 111 14.57 8.08 4.95
C GLN A 111 13.15 7.50 4.89
N ALA A 112 12.79 6.81 3.80
CA ALA A 112 11.50 6.14 3.70
C ALA A 112 11.33 5.07 4.80
N LYS A 113 12.38 4.28 5.06
CA LYS A 113 12.38 3.28 6.13
C LYS A 113 12.21 3.91 7.51
N GLU A 114 12.90 5.01 7.78
CA GLU A 114 12.79 5.71 9.07
C GLU A 114 11.41 6.35 9.24
N ALA A 115 10.87 7.00 8.21
CA ALA A 115 9.51 7.55 8.22
C ALA A 115 8.46 6.46 8.46
N ARG A 116 8.62 5.30 7.82
CA ARG A 116 7.76 4.11 8.03
C ARG A 116 7.82 3.66 9.49
N ARG A 117 9.01 3.53 10.06
CA ARG A 117 9.21 3.16 11.47
C ARG A 117 8.54 4.15 12.42
N ILE A 118 8.78 5.45 12.25
CA ILE A 118 8.19 6.51 13.09
C ILE A 118 6.65 6.47 13.04
N PHE A 119 6.08 6.29 11.85
CA PHE A 119 4.63 6.21 11.66
C PHE A 119 4.02 4.98 12.35
N LEU A 120 4.62 3.80 12.18
CA LEU A 120 4.15 2.56 12.79
C LEU A 120 4.30 2.59 14.32
N ASP A 121 5.40 3.14 14.85
CA ASP A 121 5.59 3.37 16.29
C ASP A 121 4.49 4.28 16.86
N ALA A 122 4.19 5.38 16.15
CA ALA A 122 3.13 6.30 16.55
C ALA A 122 1.75 5.61 16.54
N TYR A 123 1.48 4.77 15.54
CA TYR A 123 0.25 3.98 15.49
C TYR A 123 0.15 3.01 16.67
N LEU A 124 1.23 2.28 16.98
CA LEU A 124 1.28 1.33 18.09
C LEU A 124 1.15 2.00 19.45
N ARG A 125 1.64 3.23 19.64
CA ARG A 125 1.36 4.01 20.87
C ARG A 125 -0.14 4.23 21.10
N VAL A 126 -0.93 4.36 20.02
CA VAL A 126 -2.39 4.54 20.08
C VAL A 126 -3.13 3.19 20.07
N ARG A 127 -2.55 2.17 19.44
CA ARG A 127 -3.10 0.82 19.28
C ARG A 127 -2.11 -0.26 19.74
N PRO A 128 -1.78 -0.34 21.04
CA PRO A 128 -0.69 -1.19 21.53
C PRO A 128 -0.95 -2.70 21.37
N LYS A 129 -2.20 -3.11 21.11
CA LYS A 129 -2.59 -4.51 20.90
C LYS A 129 -2.68 -4.89 19.41
N TYR A 130 -2.31 -4.00 18.50
CA TYR A 130 -2.37 -4.30 17.08
C TYR A 130 -1.21 -5.20 16.66
N GLU A 131 -1.54 -6.32 16.03
CA GLU A 131 -0.59 -7.38 15.66
C GLU A 131 -0.17 -7.33 14.19
N GLY A 132 -0.75 -6.45 13.37
CA GLY A 132 -0.39 -6.20 11.98
C GLY A 132 -0.22 -7.44 11.11
N ARG A 133 -1.07 -8.45 11.30
CA ARG A 133 -0.90 -9.77 10.66
C ARG A 133 -0.96 -9.68 9.14
N ARG A 134 -1.76 -8.76 8.62
CA ARG A 134 -1.93 -8.55 7.17
C ARG A 134 -1.25 -7.27 6.66
N PHE A 135 -0.47 -6.58 7.48
CA PHE A 135 0.14 -5.30 7.13
C PHE A 135 1.03 -5.41 5.87
N SER A 136 1.92 -6.41 5.82
CA SER A 136 2.83 -6.60 4.68
C SER A 136 2.12 -6.93 3.36
N ILE A 137 0.93 -7.53 3.43
CA ILE A 137 0.08 -7.80 2.25
C ILE A 137 -0.40 -6.47 1.66
N TYR A 138 -0.92 -5.58 2.51
CA TYR A 138 -1.46 -4.29 2.07
C TYR A 138 -0.37 -3.29 1.67
N GLU A 139 0.80 -3.31 2.32
CA GLU A 139 1.95 -2.52 1.88
C GLU A 139 2.41 -2.96 0.48
N ALA A 140 2.52 -4.27 0.25
CA ALA A 140 2.87 -4.81 -1.06
C ALA A 140 1.80 -4.52 -2.13
N LEU A 141 0.51 -4.56 -1.79
CA LEU A 141 -0.59 -4.14 -2.69
C LEU A 141 -0.48 -2.66 -3.06
N SER A 142 -0.14 -1.80 -2.11
CA SER A 142 0.06 -0.37 -2.37
C SER A 142 1.22 -0.16 -3.35
N LEU A 143 2.34 -0.86 -3.15
CA LEU A 143 3.49 -0.80 -4.05
C LEU A 143 3.16 -1.35 -5.45
N ALA A 144 2.43 -2.47 -5.55
CA ALA A 144 1.94 -3.00 -6.83
C ALA A 144 1.01 -2.02 -7.55
N THR A 145 0.11 -1.35 -6.80
CA THR A 145 -0.77 -0.30 -7.33
C THR A 145 0.05 0.85 -7.90
N ARG A 146 1.07 1.31 -7.17
CA ARG A 146 1.96 2.39 -7.62
C ARG A 146 2.76 1.98 -8.86
N ALA A 147 3.23 0.73 -8.92
CA ALA A 147 3.93 0.19 -10.10
C ALA A 147 3.02 0.20 -11.35
N LEU A 148 1.74 -0.14 -11.19
CA LEU A 148 0.75 -0.04 -12.27
C LEU A 148 0.51 1.41 -12.68
N VAL A 149 0.37 2.34 -11.73
CA VAL A 149 0.16 3.77 -12.02
C VAL A 149 1.33 4.38 -12.81
N VAL A 150 2.58 4.09 -12.44
CA VAL A 150 3.73 4.61 -13.19
C VAL A 150 3.83 3.97 -14.58
N THR A 151 3.49 2.68 -14.70
CA THR A 151 3.41 1.98 -15.99
C THR A 151 2.35 2.61 -16.90
N TRP A 152 1.20 2.97 -16.34
CA TRP A 152 0.13 3.68 -17.06
C TRP A 152 0.55 5.07 -17.52
N ALA A 153 1.20 5.84 -16.64
CA ALA A 153 1.62 7.21 -16.95
C ALA A 153 2.68 7.29 -18.06
N GLN A 154 3.40 6.20 -18.32
CA GLN A 154 4.47 6.09 -19.33
C GLN A 154 5.47 7.26 -19.30
N SER A 155 5.75 7.80 -18.11
CA SER A 155 6.72 8.86 -17.92
C SER A 155 8.13 8.38 -18.28
N ARG A 156 9.06 9.32 -18.49
CA ARG A 156 10.48 8.98 -18.67
C ARG A 156 10.95 8.10 -17.51
N ASN A 157 11.54 6.94 -17.83
CA ASN A 157 12.00 5.92 -16.87
C ASN A 157 10.90 5.15 -16.12
N TYR A 158 9.64 5.13 -16.61
CA TYR A 158 8.56 4.37 -15.94
C TYR A 158 8.91 2.90 -15.68
N GLN A 159 9.70 2.27 -16.57
CA GLN A 159 10.12 0.88 -16.43
C GLN A 159 10.99 0.68 -15.18
N TYR A 160 11.99 1.54 -15.00
CA TYR A 160 12.83 1.55 -13.80
C TYR A 160 11.99 1.80 -12.53
N MET A 161 11.05 2.74 -12.60
CA MET A 161 10.18 3.06 -11.48
C MET A 161 9.28 1.87 -11.10
N ALA A 162 8.65 1.24 -12.09
CA ALA A 162 7.80 0.08 -11.88
C ALA A 162 8.62 -1.08 -11.27
N GLU A 163 9.80 -1.38 -11.83
CA GLU A 163 10.66 -2.44 -11.33
C GLU A 163 11.15 -2.18 -9.91
N THR A 164 11.51 -0.94 -9.58
CA THR A 164 11.88 -0.52 -8.22
C THR A 164 10.74 -0.78 -7.24
N LEU A 165 9.52 -0.35 -7.58
CA LEU A 165 8.33 -0.54 -6.74
C LEU A 165 7.95 -2.02 -6.59
N ILE A 166 8.11 -2.82 -7.65
CA ILE A 166 7.85 -4.27 -7.61
C ILE A 166 8.87 -4.97 -6.71
N ALA A 167 10.15 -4.62 -6.83
CA ALA A 167 11.21 -5.17 -5.98
C ALA A 167 10.95 -4.85 -4.50
N LEU A 168 10.60 -3.61 -4.18
CA LEU A 168 10.16 -3.21 -2.86
C LEU A 168 8.91 -3.98 -2.41
N GLY A 169 7.95 -4.22 -3.29
CA GLY A 169 6.76 -5.01 -2.99
C GLY A 169 7.10 -6.43 -2.55
N TYR A 170 8.06 -7.09 -3.21
CA TYR A 170 8.56 -8.40 -2.79
C TYR A 170 9.34 -8.36 -1.48
N GLU A 171 10.11 -7.30 -1.23
CA GLU A 171 10.84 -7.11 0.02
C GLU A 171 9.85 -6.95 1.19
N GLN A 172 8.92 -5.99 1.07
CA GLN A 172 7.97 -5.67 2.13
C GLN A 172 6.98 -6.79 2.40
N LEU A 173 6.61 -7.58 1.39
CA LEU A 173 5.76 -8.77 1.60
C LEU A 173 6.41 -9.81 2.54
N LYS A 174 7.75 -9.85 2.60
CA LYS A 174 8.52 -10.75 3.48
C LYS A 174 8.78 -10.17 4.86
N THR A 175 8.73 -8.84 5.00
CA THR A 175 8.93 -8.14 6.27
C THR A 175 7.88 -8.58 7.28
N ARG A 176 8.31 -8.92 8.50
CA ARG A 176 7.39 -9.29 9.58
C ARG A 176 6.86 -8.03 10.23
N TRP A 177 5.69 -8.14 10.85
CA TRP A 177 5.20 -7.06 11.70
C TRP A 177 6.19 -6.82 12.85
N GLY A 178 6.61 -5.57 13.02
CA GLY A 178 7.61 -5.16 14.02
C GLY A 178 9.06 -5.12 13.52
N ASP A 179 9.34 -5.59 12.30
CA ASP A 179 10.62 -5.41 11.59
C ASP A 179 10.63 -4.14 10.70
#